data_AF-A0A3N5VCY3-F1
#
_entry.id   AF-A0A3N5VCY3-F1
#
_cell.length_a   1.000
_cell.length_b   1.000
_cell.length_c   1.000
_cell.angle_alpha   90.00
_cell.angle_beta   90.00
_cell.angle_gamma   90.00
#
_symmetry.space_group_name_H-M   'P 1'
#
loop_
_entity.id
_entity.type
_entity.pdbx_description
1 polymer ?
#
loop_
_entity_poly.entity_id
_entity_poly.type
_entity_poly.pdbx_seq_one_letter_code
_entity_poly.pdbx_strand_id
1 'polypeptide(L)'
;MKATLDLPDDLYREVKARAAREGGTVREVAVRLFSRWLEREDAPGSSLPKVDWRQHRAPLGHLVDPSVNDHTMGTIRANITRNWNE
;
A
#
# COMPACT_ATOMS: atom_id res chain seq x y z
N MET A 1 17.95 17.25 23.54
CA MET A 1 18.97 17.30 22.47
C MET A 1 18.65 18.49 21.55
N LYS A 2 19.66 19.22 21.05
CA LYS A 2 19.51 20.30 20.07
C LYS A 2 20.17 19.86 18.76
N ALA A 3 19.50 20.10 17.64
CA ALA A 3 20.03 19.93 16.30
C ALA A 3 19.87 21.25 15.55
N THR A 4 20.82 21.57 14.69
CA THR A 4 20.76 22.74 13.79
C THR A 4 20.56 22.21 12.38
N LEU A 5 19.53 22.72 11.70
CA LEU A 5 19.21 22.39 10.31
C LEU A 5 19.41 23.64 9.47
N ASP A 6 20.18 23.51 8.40
CA ASP A 6 20.30 24.57 7.42
C ASP A 6 19.14 24.45 6.42
N LEU A 7 18.40 25.55 6.24
CA LEU A 7 17.19 25.60 5.43
C LEU A 7 17.27 26.82 4.52
N PRO A 8 16.87 26.70 3.23
CA PRO A 8 16.73 27.87 2.38
C PRO A 8 15.81 28.92 3.03
N ASP A 9 16.22 30.19 2.99
CA ASP A 9 15.51 31.28 3.70
C ASP A 9 14.05 31.39 3.24
N ASP A 10 13.80 31.26 1.94
CA ASP A 10 12.46 31.31 1.35
C ASP A 10 11.54 30.24 1.96
N LEU A 11 12.05 29.01 2.06
CA LEU A 11 11.31 27.90 2.66
C LEU A 11 11.05 28.13 4.16
N TYR A 12 12.06 28.61 4.89
CA TYR A 12 11.90 28.93 6.31
C TYR A 12 10.82 29.98 6.54
N ARG A 13 10.77 31.04 5.72
CA ARG A 13 9.76 32.10 5.81
C ARG A 13 8.35 31.57 5.58
N GLU A 14 8.15 30.74 4.57
CA GLU A 14 6.85 30.15 4.29
C GLU A 14 6.38 29.24 5.42
N VAL A 15 7.27 28.36 5.90
CA VAL A 15 6.97 27.45 7.01
C VAL A 15 6.65 28.23 8.28
N LYS A 16 7.41 29.30 8.58
CA LYS A 16 7.15 30.17 9.73
C LYS A 16 5.79 30.86 9.62
N ALA A 17 5.46 31.41 8.45
CA ALA A 17 4.18 32.07 8.22
C ALA A 17 2.99 31.09 8.35
N ARG A 18 3.17 29.85 7.89
CA ARG A 18 2.16 28.80 8.03
C ARG A 18 2.02 28.32 9.48
N ALA A 19 3.13 28.09 10.17
CA ALA A 19 3.13 27.68 11.57
C ALA A 19 2.42 28.72 12.45
N ALA A 20 2.70 30.01 12.24
CA ALA A 20 2.04 31.09 12.95
C ALA A 20 0.51 31.11 12.70
N ARG A 21 0.06 30.86 11.47
CA ARG A 21 -1.36 30.75 11.13
C ARG A 21 -2.04 29.54 11.79
N GLU A 22 -1.32 28.45 11.93
CA GLU A 22 -1.79 27.23 12.62
C GLU A 22 -1.66 27.33 14.16
N GLY A 23 -1.17 28.45 14.70
CA GLY A 23 -1.00 28.65 16.14
C GLY A 23 0.17 27.86 16.76
N GLY A 24 1.15 27.45 15.95
CA GLY A 24 2.27 26.62 16.36
C GLY A 24 3.64 27.20 16.02
N THR A 25 4.68 26.45 16.40
CA THR A 25 6.09 26.80 16.18
C THR A 25 6.69 26.01 15.02
N VAL A 26 7.74 26.57 14.40
CA VAL A 26 8.51 25.85 13.35
C VAL A 26 9.08 24.52 13.86
N ARG A 27 9.43 24.45 15.15
CA ARG A 27 9.93 23.23 15.79
C ARG A 27 8.89 22.13 15.80
N GLU A 28 7.65 22.43 16.18
CA GLU A 28 6.56 21.44 16.21
C GLU A 28 6.24 20.93 14.80
N VAL A 29 6.25 21.83 13.81
CA VAL A 29 6.09 21.46 12.41
C VAL A 29 7.20 20.51 11.96
N ALA A 30 8.46 20.83 12.27
CA ALA A 30 9.60 19.99 11.92
C ALA A 30 9.49 18.60 12.57
N VAL A 31 9.20 18.52 13.86
CA VAL A 31 9.00 17.24 14.58
C VAL A 31 7.89 16.43 13.91
N ARG A 32 6.73 17.04 13.65
CA ARG A 32 5.59 16.38 13.00
C ARG A 32 5.94 15.84 11.61
N LEU A 33 6.69 16.60 10.82
CA LEU A 33 7.13 16.16 9.49
C LEU A 33 8.10 14.98 9.57
N PHE A 34 9.09 15.04 10.46
CA PHE A 34 10.04 13.94 10.64
C PHE A 34 9.37 12.68 11.19
N SER A 35 8.48 12.80 12.18
CA SER A 35 7.72 11.66 12.71
C SER A 35 6.89 10.99 11.63
N ARG A 36 6.12 11.77 10.85
CA ARG A 36 5.33 11.24 9.74
C ARG A 36 6.20 10.60 8.65
N TRP A 37 7.37 11.17 8.39
CA TRP A 37 8.28 10.64 7.39
C TRP A 37 8.82 9.26 7.81
N LEU A 38 9.23 9.10 9.08
CA LEU A 38 9.64 7.81 9.64
C LEU A 38 8.49 6.80 9.67
N GLU A 39 7.30 7.21 10.11
CA GLU A 39 6.09 6.37 10.07
C GLU A 39 5.75 5.90 8.66
N ARG A 40 6.09 6.68 7.61
CA ARG A 40 5.84 6.30 6.22
C ARG A 40 6.86 5.30 5.69
N GLU A 41 8.11 5.31 6.18
CA GLU A 41 9.08 4.26 5.86
C GLU A 41 8.72 2.93 6.55
N ASP A 42 8.18 3.01 7.77
CA ASP A 42 7.67 1.84 8.50
C ASP A 42 6.27 1.39 8.05
N ALA A 43 5.49 2.29 7.44
CA ALA A 43 4.26 1.91 6.78
C ALA A 43 4.63 0.98 5.62
N PRO A 44 4.18 -0.29 5.62
CA PRO A 44 4.45 -1.20 4.53
C PRO A 44 3.81 -0.59 3.28
N GLY A 45 4.62 0.08 2.47
CA GLY A 45 4.16 0.76 1.28
C GLY A 45 3.47 -0.26 0.41
N SER A 46 2.13 -0.20 0.34
CA SER A 46 1.29 -1.05 -0.51
C SER A 46 1.92 -2.43 -0.75
N SER A 47 2.15 -3.21 0.30
CA SER A 47 2.42 -4.62 0.09
C SER A 47 1.11 -5.18 -0.45
N LEU A 48 1.02 -5.29 -1.79
CA LEU A 48 0.11 -6.27 -2.37
C LEU A 48 0.27 -7.53 -1.55
N PRO A 49 -0.83 -8.15 -1.06
CA PRO A 49 -0.72 -9.33 -0.23
C PRO A 49 0.23 -10.28 -0.95
N LYS A 50 1.32 -10.68 -0.30
CA LYS A 50 2.23 -11.68 -0.84
C LYS A 50 1.41 -12.96 -0.94
N VAL A 51 0.82 -13.21 -2.09
CA VAL A 51 0.07 -14.43 -2.36
C VAL A 51 1.10 -15.55 -2.39
N ASP A 52 1.05 -16.43 -1.40
CA ASP A 52 1.77 -17.69 -1.46
C ASP A 52 1.06 -18.58 -2.50
N TRP A 53 1.59 -18.60 -3.72
CA TRP A 53 1.05 -19.39 -4.82
C TRP A 53 1.05 -20.90 -4.56
N ARG A 54 1.83 -21.40 -3.59
CA ARG A 54 1.79 -22.83 -3.19
C ARG A 54 0.59 -23.14 -2.30
N GLN A 55 0.13 -22.16 -1.54
CA GLN A 55 -1.01 -22.30 -0.62
C GLN A 55 -2.29 -21.65 -1.17
N HIS A 56 -2.18 -20.88 -2.25
CA HIS A 56 -3.30 -20.21 -2.88
C HIS A 56 -4.26 -21.21 -3.50
N ARG A 57 -5.46 -21.32 -2.93
CA ARG A 57 -6.57 -22.02 -3.57
C ARG A 57 -7.37 -21.04 -4.41
N ALA A 58 -7.39 -21.27 -5.72
CA ALA A 58 -8.27 -20.52 -6.61
C ALA A 58 -9.73 -20.71 -6.17
N PRO A 59 -10.53 -19.64 -6.03
CA PRO A 59 -11.90 -19.72 -5.53
C PRO A 59 -12.75 -20.75 -6.28
N LEU A 60 -12.54 -20.84 -7.60
CA LEU A 60 -13.27 -21.71 -8.50
C LEU A 60 -12.49 -22.96 -8.90
N GLY A 61 -11.32 -23.20 -8.31
CA GLY A 61 -10.48 -24.35 -8.65
C GLY A 61 -11.16 -25.69 -8.38
N HIS A 62 -12.11 -25.72 -7.44
CA HIS A 62 -12.91 -26.90 -7.13
C HIS A 62 -13.97 -27.23 -8.19
N LEU A 63 -14.28 -26.29 -9.08
CA LEU A 63 -15.24 -26.48 -10.17
C LEU A 63 -14.59 -27.01 -11.45
N VAL A 64 -13.25 -27.03 -11.52
CA VAL A 64 -12.52 -27.59 -12.65
C VAL A 64 -12.34 -29.08 -12.43
N ASP A 65 -12.93 -29.89 -13.31
CA ASP A 65 -12.78 -31.35 -13.26
C ASP A 65 -11.30 -31.75 -13.46
N PRO A 66 -10.71 -32.53 -12.53
CA PRO A 66 -9.30 -32.93 -12.59
C PRO A 66 -8.97 -33.87 -13.76
N SER A 67 -9.97 -34.42 -14.45
CA SER A 67 -9.79 -35.24 -15.65
C SER A 67 -9.62 -34.43 -16.95
N VAL A 68 -9.75 -33.10 -16.89
CA VAL A 68 -9.60 -32.21 -18.05
C VAL A 68 -8.11 -32.02 -18.38
N ASN A 69 -7.68 -32.57 -19.51
CA ASN A 69 -6.29 -32.41 -19.99
C ASN A 69 -6.08 -31.15 -20.84
N ASP A 70 -7.16 -30.58 -21.39
CA ASP A 70 -7.13 -29.33 -22.14
C ASP A 70 -7.36 -28.13 -21.22
N HIS A 71 -6.27 -27.44 -20.90
CA HIS A 71 -6.27 -26.26 -20.02
C HIS A 71 -6.40 -24.93 -20.79
N THR A 72 -6.96 -24.94 -22.01
CA THR A 72 -7.28 -23.68 -22.69
C THR A 72 -8.33 -22.88 -21.91
N MET A 73 -8.22 -21.55 -22.00
CA MET A 73 -9.14 -20.63 -21.33
C MET A 73 -10.62 -20.91 -21.67
N GLY A 74 -10.92 -21.34 -22.91
CA GLY A 74 -12.26 -21.70 -23.33
C GLY A 74 -12.79 -22.94 -22.61
N THR A 75 -11.99 -24.00 -22.55
CA THR A 75 -12.34 -25.28 -21.92
C THR A 75 -12.49 -25.14 -20.40
N ILE A 76 -11.56 -24.42 -19.74
CA ILE A 76 -11.65 -24.14 -18.30
C ILE A 76 -12.93 -23.37 -17.97
N ARG A 77 -13.23 -22.30 -18.73
CA ARG A 77 -14.44 -21.50 -18.50
C ARG A 77 -15.72 -22.32 -18.67
N ALA A 78 -15.80 -23.13 -19.73
CA ALA A 78 -16.97 -23.98 -19.97
C ALA A 78 -17.16 -25.03 -18.86
N ASN A 79 -16.07 -25.59 -18.32
CA ASN A 79 -16.11 -26.55 -17.22
C ASN A 79 -16.61 -25.89 -15.92
N ILE A 80 -16.05 -24.73 -15.56
CA ILE A 80 -16.48 -23.94 -14.39
C ILE A 80 -17.98 -23.62 -14.51
N THR A 81 -18.44 -23.13 -15.66
CA THR A 81 -19.87 -22.79 -15.86
C THR A 81 -20.78 -24.01 -15.76
N ARG A 82 -20.34 -25.17 -16.25
CA ARG A 82 -21.11 -26.42 -16.18
C ARG A 82 -21.28 -26.93 -14.75
N ASN A 83 -20.28 -26.74 -13.90
CA ASN A 83 -20.27 -27.24 -12.53
C ASN A 83 -20.72 -26.19 -11.51
N TRP A 84 -21.07 -24.99 -11.95
CA TRP A 84 -21.53 -23.90 -11.11
C TRP A 84 -22.97 -24.14 -10.62
N ASN A 85 -23.13 -24.52 -9.36
CA ASN A 85 -24.43 -24.79 -8.72
C ASN A 85 -24.64 -23.91 -7.47
N GLU A 86 -24.34 -22.61 -7.56
CA GLU A 86 -24.77 -21.60 -6.59
C GLU A 86 -26.09 -20.94 -7.03
#